data_AF-A0A3C1T9X8-F1
#
_entry.id   AF-A0A3C1T9X8-F1
#
_cell.length_a   1.000
_cell.length_b   1.000
_cell.length_c   1.000
_cell.angle_alpha   90.00
_cell.angle_beta   90.00
_cell.angle_gamma   90.00
#
_symmetry.space_group_name_H-M   'P 1'
#
loop_
_entity.id
_entity.type
_entity.pdbx_description
1 polymer ?
#
loop_
_entity_poly.entity_id
_entity_poly.type
_entity_poly.pdbx_seq_one_letter_code
_entity_poly.pdbx_strand_id
1 'polypeptide(L)'
;MGVLVTGWLYQDTLLYRTHRTDFGETQTITLSDGTQVTLNANSSLEVPRFGFGQKTRQVKLTGEANFSVTHTIDNQRFVVKTEKGVDVVVLGTEFSVYARRKEAKVVLNKGKVQLRYQEGKAQKELMMKPGELVTFDQSNHLKKEITEQPEKYTAWKEHRFVFDDTTLEEFVRIMADNYGLKVIIADDTLAQRTLVGSFRANNADELLEIVSEIFNLQITKVGDTVLLTDK
;
A
#
# COMPACT_ATOMS: atom_id res chain seq x y z
N MET A 1 28.18 -18.87 -15.05
CA MET A 1 27.22 -18.30 -14.08
C MET A 1 27.04 -16.79 -14.21
N GLY A 2 28.10 -15.98 -14.38
CA GLY A 2 27.95 -14.50 -14.50
C GLY A 2 27.17 -13.98 -15.71
N VAL A 3 27.38 -14.54 -16.91
CA VAL A 3 26.72 -14.08 -18.16
C VAL A 3 25.21 -14.35 -18.18
N LEU A 4 24.77 -15.43 -17.52
CA LEU A 4 23.34 -15.78 -17.41
C LEU A 4 22.60 -14.84 -16.46
N VAL A 5 23.24 -14.45 -15.35
CA VAL A 5 22.66 -13.50 -14.37
C VAL A 5 22.60 -12.09 -14.97
N THR A 6 23.63 -11.65 -15.68
CA THR A 6 23.58 -10.36 -16.39
C THR A 6 22.54 -10.37 -17.51
N GLY A 7 22.44 -11.45 -18.30
CA GLY A 7 21.41 -11.58 -19.35
C GLY A 7 19.97 -11.55 -18.80
N TRP A 8 19.73 -12.20 -17.66
CA TRP A 8 18.43 -12.18 -16.97
C TRP A 8 18.07 -10.80 -16.42
N LEU A 9 19.01 -10.13 -15.75
CA LEU A 9 18.81 -8.77 -15.22
C LEU A 9 18.54 -7.75 -16.35
N TYR A 10 19.21 -7.89 -17.50
CA TYR A 10 18.95 -7.06 -18.68
C TYR A 10 17.62 -7.40 -19.37
N GLN A 11 17.17 -8.65 -19.37
CA GLN A 11 15.88 -9.04 -19.95
C GLN A 11 14.67 -8.44 -19.20
N ASP A 12 14.68 -8.46 -17.87
CA ASP A 12 13.57 -7.91 -17.07
C ASP A 12 13.40 -6.41 -17.31
N THR A 13 14.50 -5.66 -17.33
CA THR A 13 14.47 -4.21 -17.61
C THR A 13 14.09 -3.87 -19.06
N LEU A 14 14.14 -4.82 -20.00
CA LEU A 14 13.70 -4.61 -21.38
C LEU A 14 12.21 -4.89 -21.56
N LEU A 15 11.67 -5.90 -20.86
CA LEU A 15 10.29 -6.34 -20.98
C LEU A 15 9.34 -5.58 -20.06
N TYR A 16 9.83 -5.03 -18.96
CA TYR A 16 9.02 -4.33 -17.98
C TYR A 16 9.38 -2.83 -17.88
N ARG A 17 8.40 -2.06 -17.43
CA ARG A 17 8.55 -0.65 -17.08
C ARG A 17 8.09 -0.49 -15.64
N THR A 18 8.88 0.20 -14.84
CA THR A 18 8.53 0.52 -13.45
C THR A 18 8.12 1.98 -13.35
N HIS A 19 6.94 2.21 -12.80
CA HIS A 19 6.50 3.51 -12.32
C HIS A 19 6.80 3.58 -10.82
N ARG A 20 7.36 4.70 -10.33
CA ARG A 20 7.74 4.87 -8.94
C ARG A 20 7.35 6.25 -8.45
N THR A 21 6.88 6.31 -7.22
CA THR A 21 6.69 7.55 -6.45
C THR A 21 7.80 7.66 -5.40
N ASP A 22 8.30 8.87 -5.19
CA ASP A 22 9.19 9.17 -4.08
C ASP A 22 8.39 9.37 -2.77
N PHE A 23 9.10 9.66 -1.67
CA PHE A 23 8.45 9.99 -0.40
C PHE A 23 7.62 11.28 -0.54
N GLY A 24 6.43 11.29 0.07
CA GLY A 24 5.46 12.39 -0.01
C GLY A 24 4.76 12.55 -1.36
N GLU A 25 5.11 11.75 -2.38
CA GLU A 25 4.54 11.87 -3.73
C GLU A 25 3.40 10.88 -3.96
N THR A 26 2.32 11.32 -4.62
CA THR A 26 1.32 10.39 -5.16
C THR A 26 1.24 10.55 -6.67
N GLN A 27 1.01 9.45 -7.39
CA GLN A 27 0.97 9.47 -8.85
C GLN A 27 -0.18 8.62 -9.37
N THR A 28 -1.00 9.16 -10.27
CA THR A 28 -2.00 8.38 -11.00
C THR A 28 -1.51 8.03 -12.40
N ILE A 29 -1.66 6.77 -12.77
CA ILE A 29 -1.18 6.18 -14.02
C ILE A 29 -2.36 5.49 -14.71
N THR A 30 -2.52 5.72 -16.01
CA THR A 30 -3.43 4.95 -16.85
C THR A 30 -2.63 3.90 -17.62
N LEU A 31 -2.98 2.63 -17.44
CA LEU A 31 -2.36 1.49 -18.11
C LEU A 31 -2.93 1.30 -19.53
N SER A 32 -2.27 0.46 -20.33
CA SER A 32 -2.64 0.25 -21.75
C SER A 32 -4.03 -0.35 -21.96
N ASP A 33 -4.60 -1.00 -20.95
CA ASP A 33 -5.95 -1.57 -20.93
C ASP A 33 -7.01 -0.58 -20.40
N GLY A 34 -6.62 0.67 -20.13
CA GLY A 34 -7.47 1.70 -19.53
C GLY A 34 -7.64 1.59 -18.02
N THR A 35 -7.01 0.61 -17.35
CA THR A 35 -6.99 0.52 -15.88
C THR A 35 -6.30 1.74 -15.30
N GLN A 36 -6.89 2.37 -14.28
CA GLN A 36 -6.27 3.47 -13.55
C GLN A 36 -5.66 2.95 -12.25
N VAL A 37 -4.42 3.33 -11.99
CA VAL A 37 -3.70 2.99 -10.76
C VAL A 37 -3.19 4.27 -10.13
N THR A 38 -3.60 4.54 -8.90
CA THR A 38 -3.00 5.61 -8.09
C THR A 38 -2.00 4.98 -7.14
N LEU A 39 -0.73 5.35 -7.24
CA LEU A 39 0.34 4.98 -6.33
C LEU A 39 0.40 5.97 -5.16
N ASN A 40 0.50 5.43 -3.95
CA ASN A 40 0.82 6.23 -2.77
C ASN A 40 2.34 6.51 -2.71
N ALA A 41 2.78 7.37 -1.80
CA ALA A 41 4.19 7.70 -1.57
C ALA A 41 5.07 6.46 -1.42
N ASN A 42 6.32 6.51 -1.88
CA ASN A 42 7.27 5.39 -1.76
C ASN A 42 6.67 4.05 -2.21
N SER A 43 6.18 4.03 -3.45
CA SER A 43 5.58 2.85 -4.06
C SER A 43 6.10 2.66 -5.47
N SER A 44 6.06 1.43 -5.95
CA SER A 44 6.45 1.08 -7.31
C SER A 44 5.49 0.09 -7.92
N LEU A 45 5.15 0.33 -9.18
CA LEU A 45 4.36 -0.58 -10.01
C LEU A 45 5.15 -0.96 -11.25
N GLU A 46 5.45 -2.25 -11.36
CA GLU A 46 6.09 -2.84 -12.51
C GLU A 46 5.03 -3.42 -13.45
N VAL A 47 5.09 -2.99 -14.72
CA VAL A 47 4.11 -3.33 -15.76
C VAL A 47 4.81 -3.77 -17.04
N PRO A 48 4.20 -4.66 -17.86
CA PRO A 48 4.76 -5.04 -19.15
C PRO A 48 4.91 -3.83 -20.08
N ARG A 49 6.11 -3.61 -20.63
CA ARG A 49 6.44 -2.45 -21.47
C ARG A 49 5.67 -2.42 -22.78
N PHE A 50 5.42 -3.59 -23.36
CA PHE A 50 4.77 -3.73 -24.67
C PHE A 50 3.27 -4.06 -24.56
N GLY A 51 2.65 -3.71 -23.42
CA GLY A 51 1.25 -4.00 -23.12
C GLY A 51 1.02 -5.42 -22.58
N PHE A 52 -0.23 -5.69 -22.21
CA PHE A 52 -0.61 -6.99 -21.66
C PHE A 52 -0.72 -8.06 -22.76
N GLY A 53 -0.29 -9.28 -22.43
CA GLY A 53 -0.42 -10.44 -23.32
C GLY A 53 -1.87 -10.94 -23.41
N GLN A 54 -2.11 -12.00 -24.19
CA GLN A 54 -3.46 -12.50 -24.49
C GLN A 54 -4.15 -13.29 -23.35
N LYS A 55 -3.43 -13.72 -22.31
CA LYS A 55 -4.01 -14.57 -21.24
C LYS A 55 -4.28 -13.85 -19.92
N THR A 56 -3.40 -12.95 -19.49
CA THR A 56 -3.49 -12.28 -18.19
C THR A 56 -2.85 -10.91 -18.22
N ARG A 57 -3.49 -9.93 -17.59
CA ARG A 57 -2.95 -8.60 -17.32
C ARG A 57 -2.27 -8.67 -15.95
N GLN A 58 -0.94 -8.73 -15.91
CA GLN A 58 -0.21 -8.89 -14.66
C GLN A 58 0.65 -7.66 -14.38
N VAL A 59 0.61 -7.17 -13.15
CA VAL A 59 1.48 -6.12 -12.62
C VAL A 59 2.09 -6.58 -11.30
N LYS A 60 3.23 -6.01 -10.91
CA LYS A 60 3.84 -6.25 -9.60
C LYS A 60 3.88 -4.96 -8.81
N LEU A 61 3.34 -4.99 -7.59
CA LEU A 61 3.27 -3.86 -6.68
C LEU A 61 4.23 -4.07 -5.50
N THR A 62 4.97 -3.03 -5.18
CA THR A 62 5.65 -2.83 -3.89
C THR A 62 5.20 -1.46 -3.36
N GLY A 63 4.84 -1.36 -2.09
CA GLY A 63 4.27 -0.12 -1.56
C GLY A 63 2.75 -0.18 -1.43
N GLU A 64 2.06 0.91 -1.73
CA GLU A 64 0.60 1.00 -1.63
C GLU A 64 0.01 1.62 -2.91
N ALA A 65 -1.10 1.06 -3.36
CA ALA A 65 -1.80 1.55 -4.53
C ALA A 65 -3.31 1.29 -4.47
N ASN A 66 -4.07 2.21 -5.05
CA ASN A 66 -5.48 2.04 -5.36
C ASN A 66 -5.64 1.70 -6.85
N PHE A 67 -6.44 0.68 -7.15
CA PHE A 67 -6.70 0.19 -8.49
C PHE A 67 -8.17 0.39 -8.84
N SER A 68 -8.42 1.02 -9.99
CA SER A 68 -9.72 1.02 -10.67
C SER A 68 -9.55 0.24 -11.97
N VAL A 69 -9.79 -1.08 -11.90
CA VAL A 69 -9.51 -2.01 -13.00
C VAL A 69 -10.64 -2.00 -14.02
N THR A 70 -10.28 -1.77 -15.27
CA THR A 70 -11.21 -1.79 -16.41
C THR A 70 -11.60 -3.23 -16.72
N HIS A 71 -12.90 -3.47 -16.86
CA HIS A 71 -13.42 -4.76 -17.31
C HIS A 71 -13.21 -4.90 -18.82
N THR A 72 -12.51 -5.94 -19.26
CA THR A 72 -12.29 -6.19 -20.70
C THR A 72 -13.38 -7.09 -21.26
N ILE A 73 -13.66 -6.95 -22.56
CA ILE A 73 -14.73 -7.70 -23.25
C ILE A 73 -14.47 -9.21 -23.24
N ASP A 74 -13.20 -9.62 -23.28
CA ASP A 74 -12.75 -11.01 -23.22
C ASP A 74 -12.69 -11.59 -21.79
N ASN A 75 -13.08 -10.82 -20.77
CA ASN A 75 -13.01 -11.19 -19.36
C ASN A 75 -11.59 -11.60 -18.92
N GLN A 76 -10.57 -10.98 -19.50
CA GLN A 76 -9.19 -11.23 -19.12
C GLN A 76 -8.93 -10.79 -17.67
N ARG A 77 -8.36 -11.71 -16.88
CA ARG A 77 -8.01 -11.43 -15.48
C ARG A 77 -6.92 -10.37 -15.38
N PHE A 78 -7.08 -9.48 -14.40
CA PHE A 78 -6.05 -8.58 -13.92
C PHE A 78 -5.48 -9.13 -12.61
N VAL A 79 -4.16 -9.22 -12.51
CA VAL A 79 -3.45 -9.84 -11.38
C VAL A 79 -2.42 -8.86 -10.84
N VAL A 80 -2.58 -8.45 -9.58
CA VAL A 80 -1.57 -7.70 -8.84
C VAL A 80 -0.75 -8.70 -8.03
N LYS A 81 0.55 -8.79 -8.34
CA LYS A 81 1.52 -9.57 -7.59
C LYS A 81 2.11 -8.72 -6.46
N THR A 82 2.24 -9.30 -5.27
CA THR A 82 2.96 -8.68 -4.14
C THR A 82 4.21 -9.49 -3.81
N GLU A 83 5.22 -8.87 -3.22
CA GLU A 83 6.47 -9.56 -2.86
C GLU A 83 6.27 -10.71 -1.85
N LYS A 84 5.25 -10.61 -1.00
CA LYS A 84 4.87 -11.65 -0.03
C LYS A 84 4.27 -12.90 -0.68
N GLY A 85 3.89 -12.83 -1.96
CA GLY A 85 3.20 -13.92 -2.66
C GLY A 85 1.69 -13.95 -2.40
N VAL A 86 1.10 -12.80 -2.05
CA VAL A 86 -0.35 -12.61 -2.08
C VAL A 86 -0.73 -12.02 -3.43
N ASP A 87 -1.40 -12.80 -4.27
CA ASP A 87 -1.90 -12.35 -5.56
C ASP A 87 -3.33 -11.85 -5.43
N VAL A 88 -3.60 -10.66 -5.97
CA VAL A 88 -4.95 -10.09 -6.04
C VAL A 88 -5.47 -10.24 -7.46
N VAL A 89 -6.50 -11.07 -7.65
CA VAL A 89 -7.03 -11.45 -8.95
C VAL A 89 -8.44 -10.88 -9.14
N VAL A 90 -8.65 -10.11 -10.20
CA VAL A 90 -9.92 -9.42 -10.50
C VAL A 90 -10.26 -9.44 -12.00
N LEU A 91 -11.46 -8.98 -12.35
CA LEU A 91 -11.90 -8.78 -13.75
C LEU A 91 -12.18 -7.31 -14.07
N GLY A 92 -12.86 -6.61 -13.17
CA GLY A 92 -13.16 -5.18 -13.21
C GLY A 92 -13.68 -4.76 -11.85
N THR A 93 -12.85 -4.07 -11.07
CA THR A 93 -12.98 -4.01 -9.61
C THR A 93 -12.21 -2.79 -9.10
N GLU A 94 -12.75 -2.15 -8.07
CA GLU A 94 -12.09 -1.05 -7.37
C GLU A 94 -11.65 -1.53 -6.00
N PHE A 95 -10.35 -1.48 -5.74
CA PHE A 95 -9.75 -2.00 -4.52
C PHE A 95 -8.42 -1.30 -4.22
N SER A 96 -7.98 -1.36 -2.97
CA SER A 96 -6.67 -0.88 -2.53
C SER A 96 -5.82 -2.03 -2.06
N VAL A 97 -4.52 -1.94 -2.31
CA VAL A 97 -3.51 -2.89 -1.86
C VAL A 97 -2.40 -2.13 -1.15
N TYR A 98 -2.12 -2.52 0.09
CA TYR A 98 -0.89 -2.18 0.82
C TYR A 98 -0.01 -3.43 0.83
N ALA A 99 1.25 -3.30 0.44
CA ALA A 99 2.22 -4.38 0.34
C ALA A 99 3.62 -3.86 0.71
N ARG A 100 3.85 -3.66 2.01
CA ARG A 100 5.11 -3.19 2.59
C ARG A 100 5.50 -4.07 3.78
N ARG A 101 6.78 -4.04 4.17
CA ARG A 101 7.28 -4.64 5.42
C ARG A 101 6.90 -6.12 5.62
N LYS A 102 6.82 -6.89 4.53
CA LYS A 102 6.36 -8.28 4.52
C LYS A 102 4.92 -8.46 5.04
N GLU A 103 4.11 -7.42 4.99
CA GLU A 103 2.68 -7.43 5.27
C GLU A 103 1.92 -7.16 3.98
N ALA A 104 0.66 -7.58 3.93
CA ALA A 104 -0.24 -7.22 2.84
C ALA A 104 -1.62 -6.89 3.40
N LYS A 105 -2.26 -5.83 2.91
CA LYS A 105 -3.66 -5.50 3.20
C LYS A 105 -4.37 -5.28 1.88
N VAL A 106 -5.56 -5.87 1.74
CA VAL A 106 -6.43 -5.66 0.57
C VAL A 106 -7.78 -5.22 1.05
N VAL A 107 -8.27 -4.11 0.51
CA VAL A 107 -9.61 -3.56 0.80
C VAL A 107 -10.39 -3.51 -0.49
N LEU A 108 -11.58 -4.10 -0.48
CA LEU A 108 -12.45 -4.15 -1.65
C LEU A 108 -13.57 -3.11 -1.56
N ASN A 109 -13.56 -2.12 -2.46
CA ASN A 109 -14.58 -1.09 -2.53
C ASN A 109 -15.75 -1.53 -3.42
N LYS A 110 -15.48 -2.09 -4.59
CA LYS A 110 -16.50 -2.49 -5.58
C LYS A 110 -16.04 -3.67 -6.42
N GLY A 111 -16.94 -4.59 -6.73
CA GLY A 111 -16.67 -5.74 -7.60
C GLY A 111 -16.39 -7.01 -6.79
N LYS A 112 -15.42 -7.82 -7.25
CA LYS A 112 -15.04 -9.07 -6.59
C LYS A 112 -13.53 -9.27 -6.71
N VAL A 113 -12.90 -9.63 -5.59
CA VAL A 113 -11.49 -9.98 -5.52
C VAL A 113 -11.36 -11.45 -5.16
N GLN A 114 -10.50 -12.16 -5.88
CA GLN A 114 -9.96 -13.44 -5.46
C GLN A 114 -8.53 -13.22 -4.99
N LEU A 115 -8.26 -13.49 -3.72
CA LEU A 115 -6.90 -13.56 -3.20
C LEU A 115 -6.36 -14.97 -3.39
N ARG A 116 -5.13 -15.10 -3.87
CA ARG A 116 -4.39 -16.36 -3.88
C ARG A 116 -3.11 -16.21 -3.07
N TYR A 117 -2.87 -17.09 -2.12
CA TYR A 117 -1.74 -17.00 -1.21
C TYR A 117 -1.29 -18.40 -0.76
N GLN A 118 -0.12 -18.47 -0.14
CA GLN A 118 0.42 -19.71 0.42
C GLN A 118 0.26 -19.74 1.93
N GLU A 119 -0.21 -20.87 2.45
CA GLU A 119 -0.25 -21.18 3.87
C GLU A 119 0.54 -22.47 4.11
N GLY A 120 1.76 -22.34 4.65
CA GLY A 120 2.73 -23.43 4.67
C GLY A 120 3.10 -23.89 3.25
N LYS A 121 2.74 -25.13 2.89
CA LYS A 121 2.93 -25.69 1.54
C LYS A 121 1.66 -25.69 0.69
N ALA A 122 0.53 -25.23 1.25
CA ALA A 122 -0.77 -25.28 0.59
C ALA A 122 -1.08 -23.94 -0.09
N GLN A 123 -1.47 -24.02 -1.36
CA GLN A 123 -2.07 -22.89 -2.05
C GLN A 123 -3.52 -22.71 -1.58
N LYS A 124 -3.85 -21.51 -1.13
CA LYS A 124 -5.18 -21.12 -0.65
C LYS A 124 -5.75 -20.01 -1.52
N GLU A 125 -7.07 -19.97 -1.56
CA GLU A 125 -7.81 -18.92 -2.23
C GLU A 125 -8.89 -18.36 -1.30
N LEU A 126 -9.12 -17.06 -1.37
CA LEU A 126 -10.18 -16.38 -0.61
C LEU A 126 -10.93 -15.41 -1.52
N MET A 127 -12.25 -15.54 -1.59
CA MET A 127 -13.11 -14.58 -2.28
C MET A 127 -13.49 -13.46 -1.33
N MET A 128 -13.27 -12.21 -1.75
CA MET A 128 -13.71 -11.03 -1.03
C MET A 128 -14.99 -10.44 -1.62
N LYS A 129 -15.76 -9.78 -0.75
CA LYS A 129 -16.93 -8.96 -1.07
C LYS A 129 -16.65 -7.48 -0.79
N PRO A 130 -17.38 -6.54 -1.43
CA PRO A 130 -17.30 -5.12 -1.10
C PRO A 130 -17.45 -4.87 0.41
N GLY A 131 -16.62 -3.97 0.96
CA GLY A 131 -16.54 -3.67 2.39
C GLY A 131 -15.62 -4.61 3.19
N GLU A 132 -15.09 -5.68 2.58
CA GLU A 132 -14.16 -6.57 3.28
C GLU A 132 -12.72 -6.05 3.21
N LEU A 133 -12.04 -6.14 4.35
CA LEU A 133 -10.60 -5.95 4.54
C LEU A 133 -9.99 -7.32 4.83
N VAL A 134 -8.91 -7.66 4.12
CA VAL A 134 -8.08 -8.83 4.43
C VAL A 134 -6.66 -8.35 4.69
N THR A 135 -6.12 -8.72 5.85
CA THR A 135 -4.75 -8.43 6.26
C THR A 135 -3.96 -9.73 6.40
N PHE A 136 -2.72 -9.70 5.92
CA PHE A 136 -1.70 -10.73 6.11
C PHE A 136 -0.56 -10.12 6.92
N ASP A 137 -0.33 -10.65 8.11
CA ASP A 137 0.81 -10.25 8.95
C ASP A 137 2.15 -10.80 8.41
N GLN A 138 3.26 -10.49 9.06
CA GLN A 138 4.59 -10.96 8.65
C GLN A 138 4.72 -12.49 8.61
N SER A 139 3.95 -13.20 9.43
CA SER A 139 3.91 -14.67 9.54
C SER A 139 2.94 -15.32 8.55
N ASN A 140 2.31 -14.55 7.66
CA ASN A 140 1.25 -14.97 6.74
C ASN A 140 -0.06 -15.36 7.42
N HIS A 141 -0.29 -14.98 8.68
CA HIS A 141 -1.61 -15.15 9.28
C HIS A 141 -2.60 -14.20 8.63
N LEU A 142 -3.71 -14.77 8.20
CA LEU A 142 -4.79 -14.05 7.56
C LEU A 142 -5.81 -13.60 8.61
N LYS A 143 -6.11 -12.31 8.63
CA LYS A 143 -7.26 -11.73 9.33
C LYS A 143 -8.22 -11.14 8.30
N LYS A 144 -9.50 -11.49 8.38
CA LYS A 144 -10.56 -10.95 7.52
C LYS A 144 -11.58 -10.23 8.38
N GLU A 145 -11.91 -9.00 7.99
CA GLU A 145 -12.82 -8.11 8.70
C GLU A 145 -13.77 -7.43 7.71
N ILE A 146 -14.90 -6.96 8.21
CA ILE A 146 -15.77 -6.04 7.48
C ILE A 146 -15.46 -4.65 8.02
N THR A 147 -15.13 -3.72 7.13
CA THR A 147 -14.98 -2.31 7.47
C THR A 147 -16.23 -1.56 7.06
N GLU A 148 -16.78 -0.77 7.98
CA GLU A 148 -17.93 0.10 7.69
C GLU A 148 -17.54 1.32 6.84
N GLN A 149 -16.23 1.60 6.71
CA GLN A 149 -15.68 2.78 6.05
C GLN A 149 -14.53 2.42 5.08
N PRO A 150 -14.77 1.62 4.02
CA PRO A 150 -13.71 1.22 3.07
C PRO A 150 -13.03 2.40 2.37
N GLU A 151 -13.69 3.55 2.25
CA GLU A 151 -13.16 4.80 1.69
C GLU A 151 -11.98 5.37 2.48
N LYS A 152 -11.83 5.02 3.77
CA LYS A 152 -10.70 5.48 4.59
C LYS A 152 -9.35 4.99 4.06
N TYR A 153 -9.33 3.81 3.45
CA TYR A 153 -8.13 3.20 2.83
C TYR A 153 -7.74 3.82 1.48
N THR A 154 -8.48 4.85 1.05
CA THR A 154 -8.19 5.64 -0.14
C THR A 154 -8.10 7.13 0.16
N ALA A 155 -8.27 7.54 1.41
CA ALA A 155 -8.31 8.95 1.82
C ALA A 155 -6.99 9.69 1.51
N TRP A 156 -5.86 8.99 1.51
CA TRP A 156 -4.55 9.54 1.18
C TRP A 156 -4.49 10.13 -0.24
N LYS A 157 -5.36 9.69 -1.15
CA LYS A 157 -5.48 10.27 -2.51
C LYS A 157 -5.90 11.75 -2.49
N GLU A 158 -6.49 12.19 -1.38
CA GLU A 158 -6.95 13.57 -1.16
C GLU A 158 -6.15 14.26 -0.04
N HIS A 159 -4.92 13.82 0.22
CA HIS A 159 -4.07 14.30 1.32
C HIS A 159 -4.74 14.22 2.69
N ARG A 160 -5.63 13.23 2.86
CA ARG A 160 -6.42 13.03 4.08
C ARG A 160 -5.96 11.77 4.81
N PHE A 161 -5.59 11.94 6.07
CA PHE A 161 -5.18 10.87 6.98
C PHE A 161 -6.31 10.57 7.94
N VAL A 162 -6.79 9.32 7.93
CA VAL A 162 -7.87 8.85 8.80
C VAL A 162 -7.27 7.91 9.85
N PHE A 163 -7.38 8.30 11.10
CA PHE A 163 -6.93 7.54 12.26
C PHE A 163 -8.16 7.00 13.00
N ASP A 164 -8.12 5.73 13.32
CA ASP A 164 -9.20 4.98 13.94
C ASP A 164 -8.56 4.13 15.03
N ASP A 165 -8.53 4.70 16.23
CA ASP A 165 -7.82 4.20 17.41
C ASP A 165 -6.35 3.85 17.11
N THR A 166 -5.69 4.68 16.30
CA THR A 166 -4.34 4.42 15.80
C THR A 166 -3.31 4.86 16.82
N THR A 167 -2.40 3.96 17.24
CA THR A 167 -1.38 4.30 18.24
C THR A 167 -0.31 5.23 17.67
N LEU A 168 0.40 5.95 18.53
CA LEU A 168 1.57 6.73 18.10
C LEU A 168 2.67 5.83 17.50
N GLU A 169 2.79 4.57 17.95
CA GLU A 169 3.67 3.59 17.30
C GLU A 169 3.25 3.30 15.85
N GLU A 170 1.96 3.15 15.58
CA GLU A 170 1.45 2.98 14.22
C GLU A 170 1.64 4.26 13.38
N PHE A 171 1.46 5.43 13.99
CA PHE A 171 1.74 6.71 13.37
C PHE A 171 3.21 6.84 12.93
N VAL A 172 4.17 6.41 13.76
CA VAL A 172 5.60 6.32 13.37
C VAL A 172 5.78 5.51 12.09
N ARG A 173 5.04 4.41 11.93
CA ARG A 173 5.12 3.59 10.71
C ARG A 173 4.60 4.34 9.50
N ILE A 174 3.51 5.11 9.63
CA ILE A 174 2.96 5.95 8.57
C ILE A 174 4.00 7.01 8.14
N MET A 175 4.67 7.65 9.08
CA MET A 175 5.71 8.64 8.80
C MET A 175 6.91 8.05 8.07
N ALA A 176 7.37 6.88 8.53
CA ALA A 176 8.48 6.18 7.87
C ALA A 176 8.09 5.68 6.46
N ASP A 177 6.90 5.14 6.30
CA ASP A 177 6.45 4.56 5.04
C ASP A 177 6.21 5.61 3.96
N ASN A 178 5.54 6.71 4.31
CA ASN A 178 5.09 7.71 3.35
C ASN A 178 6.06 8.88 3.21
N TYR A 179 6.85 9.19 4.24
CA TYR A 179 7.73 10.36 4.25
C TYR A 179 9.21 10.04 4.49
N GLY A 180 9.56 8.78 4.75
CA GLY A 180 10.94 8.36 4.97
C GLY A 180 11.53 8.83 6.30
N LEU A 181 10.69 9.37 7.20
CA LEU A 181 11.14 9.90 8.47
C LEU A 181 11.32 8.80 9.51
N LYS A 182 12.47 8.82 10.19
CA LYS A 182 12.73 8.01 11.38
C LYS A 182 12.17 8.74 12.60
N VAL A 183 10.93 8.42 12.97
CA VAL A 183 10.33 8.97 14.18
C VAL A 183 10.68 8.08 15.38
N ILE A 184 11.18 8.70 16.44
CA ILE A 184 11.55 8.07 17.72
C ILE A 184 10.61 8.64 18.77
N ILE A 185 9.96 7.75 19.52
CA ILE A 185 9.13 8.11 20.67
C ILE A 185 9.98 7.85 21.92
N ALA A 186 10.10 8.84 22.80
CA ALA A 186 11.00 8.75 23.95
C ALA A 186 10.54 7.76 25.04
N ASP A 187 9.25 7.48 25.14
CA ASP A 187 8.66 6.66 26.20
C ASP A 187 7.58 5.70 25.67
N ASP A 188 7.51 4.49 26.23
CA ASP A 188 6.59 3.43 25.83
C ASP A 188 5.11 3.77 26.11
N THR A 189 4.82 4.49 27.19
CA THR A 189 3.45 4.92 27.51
C THR A 189 2.95 5.94 26.49
N LEU A 190 3.83 6.80 25.99
CA LEU A 190 3.51 7.72 24.90
C LEU A 190 3.24 6.94 23.61
N ALA A 191 4.03 5.92 23.29
CA ALA A 191 3.85 5.10 22.08
C ALA A 191 2.47 4.43 21.98
N GLN A 192 1.85 4.11 23.12
CA GLN A 192 0.53 3.48 23.19
C GLN A 192 -0.64 4.46 23.17
N ARG A 193 -0.43 5.78 23.20
CA ARG A 193 -1.53 6.75 23.08
C ARG A 193 -2.15 6.66 21.69
N THR A 194 -3.48 6.71 21.62
CA THR A 194 -4.22 6.55 20.36
C THR A 194 -4.82 7.85 19.84
N LEU A 195 -4.87 7.95 18.52
CA LEU A 195 -5.42 9.06 17.77
C LEU A 195 -6.67 8.61 17.03
N VAL A 196 -7.74 9.40 17.13
CA VAL A 196 -8.98 9.22 16.38
C VAL A 196 -9.31 10.52 15.66
N GLY A 197 -9.57 10.43 14.36
CA GLY A 197 -9.99 11.59 13.57
C GLY A 197 -9.57 11.52 12.11
N SER A 198 -9.98 12.52 11.35
CA SER A 198 -9.62 12.68 9.94
C SER A 198 -8.98 14.05 9.75
N PHE A 199 -7.71 14.07 9.38
CA PHE A 199 -6.92 15.29 9.24
C PHE A 199 -6.44 15.44 7.80
N ARG A 200 -6.25 16.69 7.36
CA ARG A 200 -5.60 16.99 6.08
C ARG A 200 -4.21 17.53 6.36
N ALA A 201 -3.23 17.02 5.63
CA ALA A 201 -1.86 17.49 5.68
C ALA A 201 -1.21 17.30 4.30
N ASN A 202 -0.58 18.35 3.80
CA ASN A 202 0.05 18.34 2.48
C ASN A 202 1.45 17.71 2.52
N ASN A 203 2.08 17.68 3.69
CA ASN A 203 3.43 17.18 3.88
C ASN A 203 3.61 16.60 5.31
N ALA A 204 4.81 16.05 5.54
CA ALA A 204 5.16 15.40 6.80
C ALA A 204 5.14 16.37 7.99
N ASP A 205 5.59 17.60 7.80
CA ASP A 205 5.75 18.58 8.87
C ASP A 205 4.38 19.05 9.37
N GLU A 206 3.45 19.35 8.46
CA GLU A 206 2.06 19.67 8.82
C GLU A 206 1.38 18.53 9.61
N LEU A 207 1.59 17.28 9.19
CA LEU A 207 1.00 16.13 9.87
C LEU A 207 1.61 15.93 11.28
N LEU A 208 2.92 16.10 11.41
CA LEU A 208 3.62 16.04 12.70
C LEU A 208 3.15 17.14 13.66
N GLU A 209 2.99 18.36 13.16
CA GLU A 209 2.46 19.49 13.93
C GLU A 209 1.08 19.17 14.49
N ILE A 210 0.13 18.73 13.65
CA ILE A 210 -1.22 18.33 14.08
C ILE A 210 -1.17 17.29 15.21
N VAL A 211 -0.39 16.22 15.03
CA VAL A 211 -0.28 15.15 16.02
C VAL A 211 0.37 15.65 17.32
N SER A 212 1.38 16.52 17.22
CA SER A 212 2.03 17.11 18.40
C SER A 212 1.11 18.02 19.19
N GLU A 213 0.22 18.77 18.54
CA GLU A 213 -0.76 19.61 19.21
C GLU A 213 -1.78 18.76 19.99
N ILE A 214 -2.29 17.70 19.37
CA ILE A 214 -3.30 16.81 19.98
C ILE A 214 -2.76 16.12 21.24
N PHE A 215 -1.53 15.64 21.19
CA PHE A 215 -0.90 14.92 22.31
C PHE A 215 -0.05 15.82 23.22
N ASN A 216 -0.02 17.13 22.97
CA ASN A 216 0.81 18.11 23.67
C ASN A 216 2.31 17.70 23.72
N LEU A 217 2.88 17.36 22.57
CA LEU A 217 4.24 16.86 22.42
C LEU A 217 5.23 17.95 22.00
N GLN A 218 6.48 17.78 22.39
CA GLN A 218 7.64 18.48 21.85
C GLN A 218 8.22 17.70 20.68
N ILE A 219 8.52 18.41 19.58
CA ILE A 219 9.17 17.85 18.39
C ILE A 219 10.60 18.38 18.32
N THR A 220 11.58 17.47 18.24
CA THR A 220 12.96 17.81 17.86
C THR A 220 13.32 17.10 16.57
N LYS A 221 13.61 17.85 15.50
CA LYS A 221 13.95 17.31 14.18
C LYS A 221 15.42 17.56 13.85
N VAL A 222 16.14 16.51 13.47
CA VAL A 222 17.53 16.56 12.98
C VAL A 222 17.64 15.70 11.72
N GLY A 223 17.72 16.37 10.56
CA GLY A 223 17.64 15.69 9.26
C GLY A 223 16.31 14.94 9.13
N ASP A 224 16.39 13.65 8.78
CA ASP A 224 15.22 12.77 8.63
C ASP A 224 14.82 12.07 9.93
N THR A 225 15.44 12.41 11.06
CA THR A 225 15.08 11.87 12.38
C THR A 225 14.26 12.87 13.17
N VAL A 226 13.13 12.41 13.71
CA VAL A 226 12.21 13.20 14.53
C VAL A 226 12.10 12.53 15.90
N LEU A 227 12.37 13.27 16.98
CA LEU A 227 12.14 12.84 18.34
C LEU A 227 10.85 13.47 18.87
N LEU A 228 9.95 12.63 19.38
CA LEU A 228 8.73 13.02 20.08
C LEU A 228 8.89 12.80 21.58
N THR A 229 8.66 13.84 22.37
CA THR A 229 8.64 13.81 23.84
C THR A 229 7.37 14.46 24.36
N ASP A 230 6.94 14.10 25.57
CA ASP A 230 5.95 14.92 26.28
C ASP A 230 6.55 16.31 26.57
N LYS A 231 5.68 17.34 26.61
CA LYS A 231 6.03 18.69 27.08
C LYS A 231 6.04 18.79 28.60
#